data_AF-A0A482V349-F1
#
_entry.id   AF-A0A482V349-F1
#
_cell.length_a   1.000
_cell.length_b   1.000
_cell.length_c   1.000
_cell.angle_alpha   90.00
_cell.angle_beta   90.00
_cell.angle_gamma   90.00
#
_symmetry.space_group_name_H-M   'P 1'
#
loop_
_entity.id
_entity.type
_entity.pdbx_description
1 polymer ?
#
loop_
_entity_poly.entity_id
_entity_poly.type
_entity_poly.pdbx_seq_one_letter_code
_entity_poly.pdbx_strand_id
1 'polypeptide(L)'
;MQPRYPAKRAVIFTMDTIDSYIQQSSRGGAAGELVVRGALETILHKFNIHTHTIPSDQTFEQTVLGDYDFVILDPWTWAAKGWVPKSGVEEAADKVSVWV
;
A
#
# COMPACT_ATOMS: atom_id res chain seq x y z
N MET A 1 27.43 -13.53 8.18
CA MET A 1 26.07 -13.88 8.67
C MET A 1 25.22 -12.63 8.55
N GLN A 2 24.22 -12.62 7.65
CA GLN A 2 23.26 -11.50 7.64
C GLN A 2 22.37 -11.62 8.89
N PRO A 3 22.11 -10.53 9.63
CA PRO A 3 21.20 -10.55 10.76
C PRO A 3 19.81 -10.99 10.30
N ARG A 4 19.25 -12.02 10.94
CA ARG A 4 17.84 -12.41 10.77
C ARG A 4 16.98 -11.44 11.56
N TYR A 5 16.51 -10.38 10.90
CA TYR A 5 15.42 -9.59 11.43
C TYR A 5 14.15 -10.44 11.48
N PRO A 6 13.27 -10.29 12.49
CA PRO A 6 11.95 -10.89 12.45
C PRO A 6 11.24 -10.48 11.16
N ALA A 7 10.46 -11.39 10.57
CA ALA A 7 9.71 -11.11 9.37
C ALA A 7 8.76 -9.93 9.62
N LYS A 8 8.92 -8.86 8.84
CA LYS A 8 8.09 -7.66 8.95
C LYS A 8 6.90 -7.73 8.00
N ARG A 9 5.89 -6.92 8.23
CA ARG A 9 4.67 -6.85 7.42
C ARG A 9 4.49 -5.44 6.86
N ALA A 10 4.24 -5.35 5.57
CA ALA A 10 3.86 -4.11 4.91
C ALA A 10 2.46 -4.25 4.32
N VAL A 11 1.65 -3.22 4.45
CA VAL A 11 0.40 -3.08 3.71
C VAL A 11 0.59 -2.05 2.61
N ILE A 12 0.10 -2.34 1.41
CA ILE A 12 0.15 -1.45 0.25
C ILE A 12 -1.29 -1.20 -0.19
N PHE A 13 -1.70 0.06 -0.21
CA PHE A 13 -2.98 0.48 -0.74
C PHE A 13 -2.79 1.74 -1.58
N THR A 14 -2.76 1.57 -2.89
CA THR A 14 -2.54 2.64 -3.88
C THR A 14 -3.58 2.50 -5.00
N MET A 15 -3.76 3.52 -5.84
CA MET A 15 -4.75 3.51 -6.91
C MET A 15 -4.57 2.30 -7.84
N ASP A 16 -3.32 1.93 -8.10
CA ASP A 16 -2.95 0.77 -8.94
C ASP A 16 -3.13 -0.58 -8.24
N THR A 17 -3.60 -0.60 -6.99
CA THR A 17 -4.05 -1.82 -6.31
C THR A 17 -5.56 -2.01 -6.41
N ILE A 18 -6.32 -0.97 -6.77
CA ILE A 18 -7.77 -1.03 -6.88
C ILE A 18 -8.17 -1.74 -8.18
N ASP A 19 -8.89 -2.86 -8.07
CA ASP A 19 -9.25 -3.73 -9.21
C ASP A 19 -9.92 -2.97 -10.36
N SER A 20 -10.82 -2.04 -10.03
CA SER A 20 -11.53 -1.23 -11.03
C SER A 20 -10.61 -0.29 -11.79
N TYR A 21 -9.56 0.23 -11.14
CA TYR A 21 -8.56 1.08 -11.76
C TYR A 21 -7.62 0.27 -12.65
N ILE A 22 -7.18 -0.91 -12.18
CA ILE A 22 -6.35 -1.84 -12.96
C ILE A 22 -7.06 -2.22 -14.26
N GLN A 23 -8.35 -2.57 -14.19
CA GLN A 23 -9.14 -2.94 -15.37
C GLN A 23 -9.24 -1.80 -16.39
N GLN A 24 -9.38 -0.55 -15.94
CA GLN A 24 -9.41 0.62 -16.82
C GLN A 24 -8.03 0.91 -17.43
N SER A 25 -6.96 0.81 -16.64
CA SER A 25 -5.59 1.05 -17.06
C SER A 25 -5.06 0.00 -18.04
N SER A 26 -5.51 -1.25 -17.96
CA SER A 26 -5.12 -2.32 -18.89
C SER A 26 -5.49 -2.07 -20.38
N ARG A 27 -6.31 -1.06 -20.67
CA ARG A 27 -6.74 -0.67 -22.04
C ARG A 27 -5.89 0.45 -22.67
N GLY A 28 -4.71 0.74 -22.11
CA GLY A 28 -3.77 1.77 -22.60
C GLY A 28 -3.43 2.87 -21.58
N GLY A 29 -3.76 2.68 -20.30
CA GLY A 29 -3.43 3.56 -19.17
C GLY A 29 -2.42 2.96 -18.17
N ALA A 30 -2.09 3.75 -17.14
CA ALA A 30 -1.23 3.54 -15.94
C ALA A 30 -0.28 2.32 -15.85
N ALA A 31 0.44 1.97 -16.92
CA ALA A 31 1.43 0.88 -16.88
C ALA A 31 2.64 1.20 -15.96
N GLY A 32 2.96 2.48 -15.75
CA GLY A 32 4.11 2.91 -14.95
C GLY A 32 3.94 2.61 -13.45
N GLU A 33 2.77 2.91 -12.88
CA GLU A 33 2.47 2.70 -11.45
C GLU A 33 2.54 1.21 -11.09
N LEU A 34 1.98 0.35 -11.94
CA LEU A 34 2.06 -1.11 -11.79
C LEU A 34 3.51 -1.62 -11.77
N VAL A 35 4.38 -1.05 -12.61
CA VAL A 35 5.81 -1.41 -12.64
C VAL A 35 6.51 -0.94 -11.36
N VAL A 36 6.22 0.26 -10.88
CA VAL A 36 6.77 0.80 -9.63
C VAL A 36 6.34 -0.07 -8.43
N ARG A 37 5.06 -0.43 -8.34
CA ARG A 37 4.58 -1.34 -7.29
C ARG A 37 5.23 -2.71 -7.36
N GLY A 38 5.35 -3.29 -8.56
CA GLY A 38 6.05 -4.58 -8.74
C GLY A 38 7.51 -4.52 -8.29
N ALA A 39 8.22 -3.43 -8.58
CA ALA A 39 9.58 -3.21 -8.11
C ALA A 39 9.66 -3.04 -6.58
N LEU A 40 8.70 -2.32 -6.00
CA LEU A 40 8.56 -2.13 -4.55
C LEU A 40 8.31 -3.46 -3.82
N GLU A 41 7.33 -4.24 -4.26
CA GLU A 41 7.05 -5.57 -3.69
C GLU A 41 8.28 -6.48 -3.78
N THR A 42 8.97 -6.46 -4.94
CA THR A 42 10.21 -7.23 -5.15
C THR A 42 11.31 -6.85 -4.16
N ILE A 43 11.52 -5.56 -3.89
CA ILE A 43 12.58 -5.14 -2.95
C ILE A 43 12.17 -5.43 -1.50
N LEU A 44 10.90 -5.24 -1.13
CA LEU A 44 10.39 -5.57 0.20
C LEU A 44 10.57 -7.06 0.51
N HIS A 45 10.28 -7.94 -0.44
CA HIS A 45 10.49 -9.38 -0.29
C HIS A 45 11.97 -9.73 -0.10
N LYS A 46 12.89 -9.04 -0.79
CA LYS A 46 14.35 -9.22 -0.58
C LYS A 46 14.79 -8.86 0.84
N PHE A 47 14.06 -7.99 1.53
CA PHE A 47 14.28 -7.62 2.92
C PHE A 47 13.46 -8.45 3.92
N ASN A 48 12.85 -9.57 3.49
CA ASN A 48 12.00 -10.43 4.32
C ASN A 48 10.79 -9.68 4.90
N ILE A 49 10.24 -8.75 4.12
CA ILE A 49 9.02 -8.01 4.43
C ILE A 49 7.88 -8.62 3.63
N HIS A 50 6.85 -9.13 4.31
CA HIS A 50 5.66 -9.69 3.68
C HIS A 50 4.69 -8.57 3.31
N THR A 51 4.36 -8.47 2.03
CA THR A 51 3.44 -7.46 1.52
C THR A 51 2.00 -7.99 1.51
N HIS A 52 1.05 -7.15 1.91
CA HIS A 52 -0.38 -7.34 1.73
C HIS A 52 -0.94 -6.18 0.91
N THR A 53 -1.44 -6.49 -0.28
CA THR A 53 -1.97 -5.51 -1.22
C THR A 53 -3.48 -5.42 -1.09
N ILE A 54 -4.02 -4.21 -0.88
CA ILE A 54 -5.43 -3.99 -0.62
C ILE A 54 -6.16 -3.63 -1.93
N PRO A 55 -7.21 -4.38 -2.33
CA PRO A 55 -7.84 -4.22 -3.64
C PRO A 55 -8.99 -3.21 -3.68
N SER A 56 -9.42 -2.67 -2.54
CA SER A 56 -10.57 -1.77 -2.46
C SER A 56 -10.59 -0.94 -1.18
N ASP A 57 -11.32 0.17 -1.22
CA ASP A 57 -11.59 1.00 -0.04
C ASP A 57 -12.26 0.21 1.09
N GLN A 58 -13.22 -0.66 0.75
CA GLN A 58 -13.90 -1.50 1.74
C GLN A 58 -12.93 -2.43 2.47
N THR A 59 -11.95 -3.00 1.75
CA THR A 59 -10.93 -3.85 2.36
C THR A 59 -9.98 -3.02 3.23
N PHE A 60 -9.68 -1.79 2.82
CA PHE A 60 -8.88 -0.86 3.61
C PHE A 60 -9.55 -0.52 4.94
N GLU A 61 -10.84 -0.19 4.93
CA GLU A 61 -11.62 0.14 6.14
C GLU A 61 -11.69 -1.01 7.14
N GLN A 62 -11.56 -2.25 6.68
CA GLN A 62 -11.54 -3.46 7.51
C GLN A 62 -10.12 -3.82 7.99
N THR A 63 -9.09 -3.15 7.49
CA THR A 63 -7.70 -3.46 7.81
C THR A 63 -7.26 -2.73 9.07
N VAL A 64 -6.75 -3.49 10.05
CA VAL A 64 -6.13 -2.92 11.25
C VAL A 64 -4.68 -2.54 10.94
N LEU A 65 -4.45 -1.26 10.64
CA LEU A 65 -3.11 -0.77 10.25
C LEU A 65 -2.04 -0.99 11.33
N GLY A 66 -2.45 -1.09 12.60
CA GLY A 66 -1.56 -1.40 13.73
C GLY A 66 -0.82 -2.73 13.59
N ASP A 67 -1.37 -3.69 12.83
CA ASP A 67 -0.81 -5.04 12.63
C ASP A 67 0.38 -5.09 11.66
N TYR A 68 0.69 -3.96 11.02
CA TYR A 68 1.77 -3.81 10.05
C TYR A 68 2.91 -2.98 10.61
N ASP A 69 4.11 -3.21 10.09
CA ASP A 69 5.30 -2.40 10.37
C ASP A 69 5.40 -1.20 9.42
N PHE A 70 4.84 -1.34 8.21
CA PHE A 70 4.85 -0.32 7.17
C PHE A 70 3.47 -0.20 6.52
N VAL A 71 3.03 1.03 6.27
CA VAL A 71 1.78 1.34 5.57
C VAL A 71 2.14 2.23 4.39
N ILE A 72 1.91 1.75 3.17
CA ILE A 72 2.28 2.44 1.92
C ILE A 72 1.01 2.86 1.21
N LEU A 73 0.83 4.17 1.06
CA LEU A 73 -0.33 4.82 0.45
C LEU A 73 0.10 5.78 -0.65
N ASP A 74 -0.84 6.23 -1.46
CA ASP A 74 -0.69 7.41 -2.33
C ASP A 74 -1.68 8.50 -1.88
N PRO A 75 -1.61 9.73 -2.41
CA PRO A 75 -2.50 10.80 -2.00
C PRO A 75 -4.00 10.49 -2.17
N TRP A 76 -4.36 9.66 -3.14
CA TRP A 76 -5.74 9.32 -3.48
C TRP A 76 -6.31 8.25 -2.56
N THR A 77 -5.48 7.31 -2.11
CA THR A 77 -5.86 6.26 -1.17
C THR A 77 -5.67 6.66 0.29
N TRP A 78 -4.81 7.66 0.56
CA TRP A 78 -4.64 8.26 1.88
C TRP A 78 -5.87 9.06 2.32
N ALA A 79 -6.46 9.83 1.41
CA ALA A 79 -7.58 10.73 1.69
C ALA A 79 -8.95 10.09 1.45
N ALA A 80 -9.88 10.35 2.36
CA ALA A 80 -11.31 10.29 2.14
C ALA A 80 -11.84 11.59 1.52
N LYS A 81 -13.16 11.63 1.26
CA LYS A 81 -13.84 12.81 0.72
C LYS A 81 -13.56 14.04 1.58
N GLY A 82 -13.10 15.12 0.94
CA GLY A 82 -12.73 16.35 1.63
C GLY A 82 -11.27 16.41 2.10
N TRP A 83 -10.39 15.53 1.59
CA TRP A 83 -8.96 15.49 1.93
C TRP A 83 -8.68 15.22 3.41
N VAL A 84 -9.53 14.40 4.02
CA VAL A 84 -9.39 13.94 5.41
C VAL A 84 -8.73 12.57 5.41
N PRO A 85 -7.77 12.27 6.29
CA PRO A 85 -7.18 10.93 6.37
C PRO A 85 -8.26 9.84 6.55
N LYS A 86 -8.08 8.69 5.88
CA LYS A 86 -8.94 7.52 6.13
C LYS A 86 -8.76 6.99 7.55
N SER A 87 -9.74 6.23 8.03
CA SER A 87 -9.70 5.63 9.37
C SER A 87 -8.44 4.79 9.58
N GLY A 88 -7.84 4.88 10.78
CA GLY A 88 -6.61 4.16 11.12
C GLY A 88 -5.32 4.88 10.71
N VAL A 89 -5.38 5.83 9.76
CA VAL A 89 -4.18 6.47 9.19
C VAL A 89 -3.51 7.40 10.20
N GLU A 90 -4.28 8.18 10.97
CA GLU A 90 -3.73 9.07 12.00
C GLU A 90 -3.13 8.27 13.15
N GLU A 91 -3.77 7.18 13.57
CA GLU A 91 -3.27 6.32 14.63
C GLU A 91 -1.99 5.56 14.24
N ALA A 92 -1.77 5.34 12.94
CA ALA A 92 -0.60 4.67 12.38
C ALA A 92 0.41 5.64 11.73
N ALA A 93 0.35 6.93 12.04
CA ALA A 93 1.12 7.97 11.34
C ALA A 93 2.65 7.74 11.34
N ASP A 94 3.20 7.06 12.35
CA ASP A 94 4.62 6.71 12.44
C ASP A 94 5.06 5.62 11.44
N LYS A 95 4.11 4.92 10.83
CA LYS A 95 4.31 3.81 9.89
C LYS A 95 3.87 4.15 8.46
N VAL A 96 3.13 5.24 8.28
CA VAL A 96 2.55 5.65 7.01
C VAL A 96 3.60 6.37 6.16
N SER A 97 3.75 5.90 4.92
CA SER A 97 4.50 6.59 3.88
C SER A 97 3.56 6.85 2.70
N VAL A 98 3.42 8.11 2.30
CA VAL A 98 2.60 8.53 1.16
C VAL A 98 3.50 8.85 -0.03
N TRP A 99 3.30 8.16 -1.16
CA TRP A 99 4.17 8.20 -2.34
C TRP A 99 3.41 8.86 -3.51
N VAL A 100 4.13 9.65 -4.33
CA VAL A 100 3.58 10.41 -5.47
C VAL A 100 4.07 9.82 -6.78
#